data_AF-A0A497Q2A9-F1
#
_entry.id   AF-A0A497Q2A9-F1
#
_cell.length_a   1.000
_cell.length_b   1.000
_cell.length_c   1.000
_cell.angle_alpha   90.00
_cell.angle_beta   90.00
_cell.angle_gamma   90.00
#
_symmetry.space_group_name_H-M   'P 1'
#
loop_
_entity.id
_entity.type
_entity.pdbx_description
1 polymer ?
#
loop_
_entity_poly.entity_id
_entity_poly.type
_entity_poly.pdbx_seq_one_letter_code
_entity_poly.pdbx_strand_id
1 'polypeptide(L)'
;MADLLYFIQYFMMGFFLKQGDDLLDESNNERLAWITLGLSGILFGTMMTTTEWDLVLLASIITGVMVSGKVNRVPFVAGFVMIGGVLLICGLPVISNMLDFSALLFMLFMASVLDEKGNVWADRNASPRASTFFRYRFTLKVTVILLSIPWPAFLPSAVGLWFFDGGYEAAGWIFRRLVIDYPTD
;
A
#
# COMPACT_ATOMS: atom_id res chain seq x y z
N MET A 1 -15.34 18.25 -3.95
CA MET A 1 -15.35 17.75 -2.55
C MET A 1 -15.17 16.24 -2.52
N ALA A 2 -15.84 15.47 -3.40
CA ALA A 2 -15.63 14.03 -3.57
C ALA A 2 -14.17 13.66 -3.91
N ASP A 3 -13.52 14.41 -4.82
CA ASP A 3 -12.13 14.12 -5.23
C ASP A 3 -11.11 14.29 -4.10
N LEU A 4 -11.32 15.27 -3.20
CA LEU A 4 -10.44 15.45 -2.05
C LEU A 4 -10.58 14.29 -1.05
N LEU A 5 -11.82 13.86 -0.79
CA LEU A 5 -12.07 12.74 0.13
C LEU A 5 -11.43 11.44 -0.40
N TYR A 6 -11.47 11.23 -1.72
CA TYR A 6 -10.82 10.10 -2.39
C TYR A 6 -9.31 10.06 -2.13
N PHE A 7 -8.60 11.18 -2.30
CA PHE A 7 -7.16 11.22 -2.03
C PHE A 7 -6.83 11.16 -0.52
N ILE A 8 -7.68 11.73 0.33
CA ILE A 8 -7.56 11.57 1.79
C ILE A 8 -7.68 10.10 2.18
N GLN A 9 -8.59 9.34 1.55
CA GLN A 9 -8.73 7.91 1.83
C GLN A 9 -7.47 7.14 1.45
N TYR A 10 -6.88 7.40 0.28
CA TYR A 10 -5.56 6.85 -0.08
C TYR A 10 -4.50 7.17 0.98
N PHE A 11 -4.42 8.42 1.41
CA PHE A 11 -3.49 8.86 2.45
C PHE A 11 -3.71 8.11 3.78
N MET A 12 -4.95 8.04 4.28
CA MET A 12 -5.28 7.38 5.54
C MET A 12 -5.00 5.87 5.48
N MET A 13 -5.23 5.25 4.33
CA MET A 13 -4.95 3.84 4.09
C MET A 13 -3.46 3.53 4.29
N GLY A 14 -2.56 4.33 3.70
CA GLY A 14 -1.12 4.21 3.87
C GLY A 14 -0.66 4.56 5.29
N PHE A 15 -1.26 5.59 5.87
CA PHE A 15 -0.98 6.02 7.24
C PHE A 15 -1.24 4.92 8.27
N PHE A 16 -2.45 4.33 8.27
CA PHE A 16 -2.79 3.28 9.23
C PHE A 16 -2.03 1.97 8.97
N LEU A 17 -1.73 1.67 7.70
CA LEU A 17 -0.89 0.53 7.36
C LEU A 17 0.49 0.66 8.02
N LYS A 18 1.16 1.81 7.85
CA LYS A 18 2.48 2.02 8.46
C LYS A 18 2.41 2.07 9.97
N GLN A 19 1.38 2.71 10.53
CA GLN A 19 1.19 2.71 11.98
C GLN A 19 1.08 1.29 12.54
N GLY A 20 0.32 0.41 11.90
CA GLY A 20 0.24 -1.00 12.31
C GLY A 20 1.54 -1.77 12.14
N ASP A 21 2.23 -1.57 11.02
CA ASP A 21 3.56 -2.14 10.74
C ASP A 21 4.59 -1.76 11.81
N ASP A 22 4.74 -0.46 12.11
CA ASP A 22 5.68 0.04 13.12
C ASP A 22 5.28 -0.38 14.54
N LEU A 23 3.98 -0.47 14.85
CA LEU A 23 3.53 -0.98 16.15
C LEU A 23 3.96 -2.43 16.38
N LEU A 24 3.97 -3.26 15.34
CA LEU A 24 4.47 -4.65 15.42
C LEU A 24 5.98 -4.70 15.49
N ASP A 25 6.66 -4.02 14.58
CA ASP A 25 8.09 -4.21 14.37
C ASP A 25 8.93 -3.48 15.43
N GLU A 26 8.53 -2.27 15.83
CA GLU A 26 9.34 -1.41 16.71
C GLU A 26 8.85 -1.41 18.17
N SER A 27 7.54 -1.51 18.41
CA SER A 27 6.96 -1.46 19.77
C SER A 27 6.42 -2.78 20.31
N ASN A 28 6.38 -3.83 19.47
CA ASN A 28 5.80 -5.14 19.79
C ASN A 28 4.37 -5.07 20.38
N ASN A 29 3.61 -4.02 20.04
CA ASN A 29 2.27 -3.79 20.54
C ASN A 29 1.22 -4.41 19.60
N GLU A 30 1.12 -5.74 19.67
CA GLU A 30 0.23 -6.50 18.79
C GLU A 30 -1.22 -6.04 18.88
N ARG A 31 -1.71 -5.74 20.09
CA ARG A 31 -3.13 -5.38 20.31
C ARG A 31 -3.52 -4.12 19.52
N LEU A 32 -2.69 -3.08 19.55
CA LEU A 32 -2.95 -1.86 18.78
C LEU A 32 -2.75 -2.11 17.28
N ALA A 33 -1.77 -2.92 16.90
CA ALA A 33 -1.54 -3.27 15.50
C ALA A 33 -2.73 -3.99 14.85
N TRP A 34 -3.41 -4.90 15.55
CA TRP A 34 -4.65 -5.53 15.07
C TRP A 34 -5.71 -4.49 14.67
N ILE A 35 -5.86 -3.44 15.48
CA ILE A 35 -6.86 -2.39 15.25
C ILE A 35 -6.47 -1.52 14.05
N THR A 36 -5.23 -1.05 14.00
CA THR A 36 -4.76 -0.15 12.92
C THR A 36 -4.68 -0.87 11.58
N LEU A 37 -4.21 -2.12 11.54
CA LEU A 37 -4.19 -2.94 10.33
C LEU A 37 -5.60 -3.32 9.88
N GLY A 38 -6.51 -3.63 10.81
CA GLY A 38 -7.93 -3.85 10.51
C GLY A 38 -8.58 -2.62 9.89
N LEU A 39 -8.35 -1.43 10.46
CA LEU A 39 -8.85 -0.16 9.93
C LEU A 39 -8.27 0.13 8.53
N SER A 40 -6.96 -0.08 8.34
CA SER A 40 -6.34 0.00 7.02
C SER A 40 -7.02 -0.96 6.03
N GLY A 41 -7.31 -2.20 6.44
CA GLY A 41 -8.01 -3.19 5.63
C GLY A 41 -9.42 -2.75 5.21
N ILE A 42 -10.18 -2.11 6.09
CA ILE A 42 -11.49 -1.51 5.74
C ILE A 42 -11.32 -0.43 4.67
N LEU A 43 -10.32 0.45 4.83
CA LEU A 43 -10.03 1.52 3.86
C LEU A 43 -9.57 0.97 2.50
N PHE A 44 -8.73 -0.07 2.50
CA PHE A 44 -8.33 -0.80 1.29
C PHE A 44 -9.54 -1.41 0.60
N GLY A 45 -10.35 -2.19 1.31
CA GLY A 45 -11.52 -2.86 0.76
C GLY A 45 -12.52 -1.88 0.17
N THR A 46 -12.81 -0.79 0.89
CA THR A 46 -13.72 0.25 0.39
C THR A 46 -13.15 0.93 -0.86
N MET A 47 -11.86 1.23 -0.89
CA MET A 47 -11.24 1.85 -2.06
C MET A 47 -11.27 0.94 -3.29
N MET A 48 -11.01 -0.35 -3.10
CA MET A 48 -11.10 -1.39 -4.14
C MET A 48 -12.51 -1.54 -4.74
N THR A 49 -13.55 -1.06 -4.06
CA THR A 49 -14.93 -1.09 -4.60
C THR A 49 -15.29 0.11 -5.47
N THR A 50 -14.44 1.15 -5.50
CA THR A 50 -14.77 2.43 -6.15
C THR A 50 -14.66 2.35 -7.66
N THR A 51 -13.52 1.89 -8.17
CA THR A 51 -13.25 1.76 -9.61
C THR A 51 -12.42 0.50 -9.90
N GLU A 52 -12.48 0.01 -11.13
CA GLU A 52 -11.63 -1.11 -11.57
C GLU A 52 -10.12 -0.77 -11.50
N TRP A 53 -9.78 0.52 -11.64
CA TRP A 53 -8.42 1.05 -11.55
C TRP A 53 -7.85 0.99 -10.13
N ASP A 54 -8.68 1.33 -9.14
CA ASP A 54 -8.32 1.19 -7.73
C ASP A 54 -8.20 -0.28 -7.33
N LEU A 55 -9.15 -1.10 -7.80
CA LEU A 55 -9.11 -2.55 -7.60
C LEU A 55 -7.79 -3.15 -8.12
N VAL A 56 -7.41 -2.87 -9.37
CA VAL A 56 -6.21 -3.47 -9.98
C VAL A 56 -4.92 -2.98 -9.32
N LEU A 57 -4.84 -1.68 -8.97
CA LEU A 57 -3.68 -1.12 -8.29
C LEU A 57 -3.50 -1.71 -6.88
N LEU A 58 -4.57 -1.74 -6.09
CA LEU A 58 -4.46 -2.21 -4.71
C LEU A 58 -4.30 -3.73 -4.64
N ALA A 59 -4.99 -4.48 -5.51
CA ALA A 59 -4.81 -5.93 -5.61
C ALA A 59 -3.36 -6.30 -6.00
N SER A 60 -2.76 -5.58 -6.96
CA SER A 60 -1.36 -5.83 -7.36
C SER A 60 -0.36 -5.52 -6.25
N ILE A 61 -0.56 -4.44 -5.49
CA ILE A 61 0.29 -4.11 -4.33
C ILE A 61 0.16 -5.17 -3.24
N ILE A 62 -1.08 -5.53 -2.87
CA ILE A 62 -1.35 -6.54 -1.85
C ILE A 62 -0.70 -7.87 -2.23
N THR A 63 -0.96 -8.36 -3.43
CA THR A 63 -0.39 -9.63 -3.91
C THR A 63 1.12 -9.57 -4.02
N GLY A 64 1.70 -8.46 -4.47
CA GLY A 64 3.15 -8.26 -4.54
C GLY A 64 3.82 -8.34 -3.17
N VAL A 65 3.22 -7.70 -2.16
CA VAL A 65 3.71 -7.70 -0.78
C VAL A 65 3.51 -9.07 -0.08
N MET A 66 2.46 -9.81 -0.43
CA MET A 66 2.26 -11.18 0.06
C MET A 66 3.32 -12.13 -0.50
N VAL A 67 3.56 -12.07 -1.82
CA VAL A 67 4.55 -12.94 -2.50
C VAL A 67 5.98 -12.61 -2.09
N SER A 68 6.27 -11.36 -1.77
CA SER A 68 7.60 -10.96 -1.30
C SER A 68 7.94 -11.52 0.08
N GLY A 69 6.93 -11.95 0.87
CA GLY A 69 7.09 -12.51 2.21
C GLY A 69 7.19 -11.45 3.31
N LYS A 70 6.89 -10.17 3.02
CA LYS A 70 6.89 -9.10 4.03
C LYS A 70 5.84 -9.35 5.11
N VAL A 71 4.71 -9.95 4.73
CA VAL A 71 3.57 -10.18 5.61
C VAL A 71 3.64 -11.58 6.22
N ASN A 72 4.52 -11.76 7.20
CA ASN A 72 4.67 -13.03 7.93
C ASN A 72 4.22 -12.95 9.39
N ARG A 73 3.45 -11.92 9.76
CA ARG A 73 2.92 -11.72 11.12
C ARG A 73 1.41 -11.87 11.15
N VAL A 74 0.90 -12.57 12.16
CA VAL A 74 -0.53 -12.89 12.33
C VAL A 74 -1.44 -11.64 12.29
N PRO A 75 -1.07 -10.47 12.86
CA PRO A 75 -1.98 -9.32 12.89
C PRO A 75 -2.33 -8.74 11.50
N PHE A 76 -1.52 -8.99 10.47
CA PHE A 76 -1.89 -8.64 9.10
C PHE A 76 -3.10 -9.42 8.57
N VAL A 77 -3.41 -10.58 9.17
CA VAL A 77 -4.62 -11.35 8.83
C VAL A 77 -5.88 -10.51 9.06
N ALA A 78 -5.93 -9.65 10.09
CA ALA A 78 -7.08 -8.74 10.25
C ALA A 78 -7.25 -7.80 9.07
N GLY A 79 -6.17 -7.24 8.55
CA GLY A 79 -6.23 -6.40 7.35
C GLY A 79 -6.85 -7.15 6.18
N PHE A 80 -6.37 -8.36 5.88
CA PHE A 80 -6.91 -9.16 4.78
C PHE A 80 -8.36 -9.60 4.99
N VAL A 81 -8.73 -10.01 6.21
CA VAL A 81 -10.12 -10.37 6.54
C VAL A 81 -11.04 -9.17 6.37
N MET A 82 -10.62 -7.97 6.78
CA MET A 82 -11.42 -6.76 6.60
C MET A 82 -11.56 -6.37 5.13
N ILE A 83 -10.49 -6.48 4.33
CA ILE A 83 -10.55 -6.28 2.87
C ILE A 83 -11.58 -7.23 2.27
N GLY A 84 -11.45 -8.53 2.54
CA GLY A 84 -12.37 -9.54 2.03
C GLY A 84 -13.82 -9.31 2.48
N GLY A 85 -14.04 -8.96 3.74
CA GLY A 85 -15.36 -8.64 4.29
C GLY A 85 -16.03 -7.47 3.57
N VAL A 86 -15.29 -6.39 3.33
CA VAL A 86 -15.83 -5.24 2.58
C VAL A 86 -16.13 -5.61 1.13
N LEU A 87 -15.22 -6.33 0.45
CA LEU A 87 -15.45 -6.77 -0.94
C LEU A 87 -16.67 -7.70 -1.05
N LEU A 88 -16.93 -8.53 -0.04
CA LEU A 88 -18.12 -9.40 0.00
C LEU A 88 -19.42 -8.61 0.21
N ILE A 89 -19.40 -7.54 1.01
CA ILE A 89 -20.58 -6.72 1.31
C ILE A 89 -20.89 -5.74 0.17
N CYS A 90 -19.87 -5.06 -0.34
CA CYS A 90 -20.01 -3.99 -1.34
C CYS A 90 -19.93 -4.52 -2.78
N GLY A 91 -19.34 -5.69 -3.00
CA GLY A 91 -19.09 -6.26 -4.31
C GLY A 91 -17.81 -5.73 -4.98
N LEU A 92 -17.55 -6.22 -6.19
CA LEU A 92 -16.47 -5.74 -7.04
C LEU A 92 -17.00 -4.76 -8.08
N PRO A 93 -16.22 -3.74 -8.47
CA PRO A 93 -16.55 -2.88 -9.59
C PRO A 93 -16.63 -3.69 -10.89
N VAL A 94 -17.39 -3.18 -11.86
CA VAL A 94 -17.50 -3.80 -13.19
C VAL A 94 -16.15 -3.69 -13.89
N ILE A 95 -15.59 -4.84 -14.27
CA ILE A 95 -14.36 -4.92 -15.08
C ILE A 95 -14.76 -4.75 -16.54
N SER A 96 -14.32 -3.64 -17.15
CA SER A 96 -14.72 -3.26 -18.51
C SER A 96 -14.02 -4.11 -19.57
N ASN A 97 -12.73 -4.40 -19.37
CA ASN A 97 -11.92 -5.24 -20.23
C ASN A 97 -10.99 -6.13 -19.41
N MET A 98 -11.25 -7.45 -19.45
CA MET A 98 -10.49 -8.43 -18.68
C MET A 98 -9.01 -8.51 -19.12
N LEU A 99 -8.73 -8.30 -20.42
CA LEU A 99 -7.35 -8.35 -20.93
C LEU A 99 -6.54 -7.18 -20.36
N ASP A 100 -7.07 -5.96 -20.43
CA ASP A 100 -6.43 -4.76 -19.89
C ASP A 100 -6.25 -4.86 -18.37
N PHE A 101 -7.29 -5.30 -17.66
CA PHE A 101 -7.24 -5.53 -16.22
C PHE A 101 -6.12 -6.52 -15.85
N SER A 102 -6.04 -7.67 -16.53
CA SER A 102 -5.02 -8.68 -16.26
C SER A 102 -3.61 -8.20 -16.60
N ALA A 103 -3.45 -7.43 -17.67
CA ALA A 103 -2.16 -6.87 -18.07
C ALA A 103 -1.65 -5.86 -17.03
N LEU A 104 -2.52 -4.94 -16.60
CA LEU A 104 -2.21 -3.97 -15.54
C LEU A 104 -1.89 -4.67 -14.23
N LEU A 105 -2.72 -5.66 -13.83
CA LEU A 105 -2.49 -6.44 -12.62
C LEU A 105 -1.09 -7.06 -12.63
N PHE A 106 -0.71 -7.72 -13.72
CA PHE A 106 0.58 -8.39 -13.84
C PHE A 106 1.75 -7.40 -13.82
N MET A 107 1.67 -6.31 -14.60
CA MET A 107 2.75 -5.31 -14.66
C MET A 107 2.96 -4.62 -13.30
N LEU A 108 1.88 -4.23 -12.64
CA LEU A 108 1.93 -3.59 -11.32
C LEU A 108 2.37 -4.58 -10.23
N PHE A 109 1.94 -5.83 -10.31
CA PHE A 109 2.38 -6.90 -9.41
C PHE A 109 3.90 -7.08 -9.51
N MET A 110 4.43 -7.19 -10.74
CA MET A 110 5.87 -7.31 -10.97
C MET A 110 6.62 -6.09 -10.43
N ALA A 111 6.13 -4.87 -10.68
CA ALA A 111 6.72 -3.66 -10.14
C ALA A 111 6.74 -3.64 -8.59
N SER A 112 5.63 -4.07 -7.96
CA SER A 112 5.52 -4.17 -6.50
C SER A 112 6.48 -5.21 -5.91
N VAL A 113 6.59 -6.38 -6.53
CA VAL A 113 7.54 -7.42 -6.12
C VAL A 113 8.98 -6.93 -6.27
N LEU A 114 9.30 -6.23 -7.37
CA LEU A 114 10.63 -5.66 -7.62
C LEU A 114 11.00 -4.63 -6.57
N ASP A 115 10.08 -3.73 -6.19
CA ASP A 115 10.36 -2.75 -5.13
C ASP A 115 10.63 -3.43 -3.78
N GLU A 116 9.83 -4.44 -3.42
CA GLU A 116 9.98 -5.09 -2.12
C GLU A 116 11.21 -6.00 -2.05
N LYS A 117 11.48 -6.81 -3.09
CA LYS A 117 12.70 -7.63 -3.16
C LYS A 117 13.95 -6.77 -3.35
N GLY A 118 13.85 -5.70 -4.14
CA GLY A 118 14.91 -4.72 -4.34
C GLY A 118 15.30 -4.03 -3.04
N ASN A 119 14.33 -3.70 -2.18
CA ASN A 119 14.59 -3.08 -0.88
C ASN A 119 15.35 -4.03 0.07
N VAL A 120 15.11 -5.34 -0.01
CA VAL A 120 15.85 -6.35 0.77
C VAL A 120 17.26 -6.56 0.21
N TRP A 121 17.39 -6.57 -1.12
CA TRP A 121 18.66 -6.87 -1.79
C TRP A 121 19.64 -5.69 -1.80
N ALA A 122 19.14 -4.45 -1.90
CA ALA A 122 19.97 -3.27 -2.03
C ALA A 122 20.62 -2.88 -0.70
N ASP A 123 21.89 -3.28 -0.56
CA ASP A 123 22.73 -2.88 0.57
C ASP A 123 22.94 -1.36 0.58
N ARG A 124 22.65 -0.74 1.73
CA ARG A 124 22.82 0.68 2.00
C ARG A 124 24.27 1.12 1.89
N ASN A 125 25.22 0.24 2.24
CA ASN A 125 26.65 0.56 2.25
C ASN A 125 27.26 0.49 0.85
N ALA A 126 26.84 -0.50 0.05
CA ALA A 126 27.33 -0.65 -1.32
C ALA A 126 26.64 0.29 -2.31
N SER A 127 25.33 0.54 -2.14
CA SER A 127 24.51 1.26 -3.11
C SER A 127 23.41 2.12 -2.46
N PRO A 128 23.77 3.24 -1.79
CA PRO A 128 22.81 4.05 -1.03
C PRO A 128 21.66 4.60 -1.88
N ARG A 129 21.93 4.93 -3.15
CA ARG A 129 20.91 5.41 -4.11
C ARG A 129 19.90 4.32 -4.46
N ALA A 130 20.36 3.11 -4.76
CA ALA A 130 19.48 1.98 -5.10
C ALA A 130 18.65 1.55 -3.88
N SER A 131 19.27 1.50 -2.69
CA SER A 131 18.55 1.22 -1.45
C SER A 131 17.46 2.26 -1.18
N THR A 132 17.76 3.55 -1.38
CA THR A 132 16.76 4.62 -1.25
C THR A 132 15.65 4.50 -2.30
N PHE A 133 16.00 4.17 -3.54
CA PHE A 133 15.06 4.00 -4.64
C PHE A 133 14.00 2.92 -4.35
N PHE A 134 14.44 1.73 -3.95
CA PHE A 134 13.51 0.65 -3.62
C PHE A 134 12.75 0.87 -2.32
N ARG A 135 13.37 1.52 -1.33
CA ARG A 135 12.71 1.88 -0.06
C ARG A 135 11.46 2.74 -0.28
N TYR A 136 11.51 3.66 -1.24
CA TYR A 136 10.41 4.59 -1.55
C TYR A 136 9.50 4.13 -2.70
N ARG A 137 9.58 2.85 -3.07
CA ARG A 137 8.74 2.22 -4.11
C ARG A 137 8.76 2.97 -5.44
N PHE A 138 9.94 3.46 -5.83
CA PHE A 138 10.04 4.25 -7.05
C PHE A 138 9.75 3.44 -8.32
N THR A 139 9.98 2.12 -8.34
CA THR A 139 9.64 1.29 -9.50
C THR A 139 8.14 1.36 -9.77
N LEU A 140 7.33 1.14 -8.74
CA LEU A 140 5.88 1.19 -8.84
C LEU A 140 5.39 2.58 -9.22
N LYS A 141 5.93 3.65 -8.61
CA LYS A 141 5.58 5.05 -8.94
C LYS A 141 5.84 5.41 -10.40
N VAL A 142 6.99 5.00 -10.94
CA VAL A 142 7.30 5.23 -12.36
C VAL A 142 6.39 4.38 -13.24
N THR A 143 6.17 3.12 -12.87
CA THR A 143 5.32 2.20 -13.62
C THR A 143 3.89 2.71 -13.75
N VAL A 144 3.27 3.19 -12.66
CA VAL A 144 1.89 3.70 -12.72
C VAL A 144 1.75 4.93 -13.61
N ILE A 145 2.76 5.81 -13.65
CA ILE A 145 2.77 6.99 -14.53
C ILE A 145 2.89 6.56 -16.00
N LEU A 146 3.78 5.62 -16.31
CA LEU A 146 3.95 5.11 -17.67
C LEU A 146 2.70 4.39 -18.17
N LEU A 147 2.06 3.58 -17.32
CA LEU A 147 0.81 2.88 -17.65
C LEU A 147 -0.37 3.84 -17.83
N SER A 148 -0.35 5.01 -17.19
CA SER A 148 -1.38 6.04 -17.40
C SER A 148 -1.35 6.66 -18.81
N ILE A 149 -0.31 6.42 -19.62
CA ILE A 149 -0.25 6.89 -21.02
C ILE A 149 -1.22 6.09 -21.91
N PRO A 150 -1.12 4.74 -22.01
CA PRO A 150 -2.10 3.92 -22.74
C PRO A 150 -3.44 3.77 -22.01
N TRP A 151 -3.50 3.92 -20.68
CA TRP A 151 -4.74 3.88 -19.89
C TRP A 151 -4.97 5.18 -19.11
N PRO A 152 -5.39 6.29 -19.75
CA PRO A 152 -5.55 7.59 -19.08
C PRO A 152 -6.53 7.59 -17.91
N ALA A 153 -7.55 6.73 -17.95
CA ALA A 153 -8.52 6.59 -16.86
C ALA A 153 -7.91 6.03 -15.56
N PHE A 154 -6.72 5.40 -15.64
CA PHE A 154 -5.95 4.92 -14.49
C PHE A 154 -5.22 6.03 -13.73
N LEU A 155 -5.06 7.22 -14.33
CA LEU A 155 -4.27 8.32 -13.77
C LEU A 155 -4.71 8.74 -12.35
N PRO A 156 -6.01 8.82 -12.00
CA PRO A 156 -6.43 9.15 -10.63
C PRO A 156 -5.92 8.15 -9.59
N SER A 157 -6.00 6.84 -9.87
CA SER A 157 -5.47 5.79 -9.01
C SER A 157 -3.94 5.87 -8.93
N ALA A 158 -3.27 6.17 -10.04
CA ALA A 158 -1.81 6.39 -10.07
C ALA A 158 -1.40 7.57 -9.19
N VAL A 159 -2.15 8.68 -9.20
CA VAL A 159 -1.94 9.81 -8.27
C VAL A 159 -2.27 9.40 -6.84
N GLY A 160 -3.33 8.60 -6.65
CA GLY A 160 -3.71 8.02 -5.37
C GLY A 160 -2.56 7.27 -4.67
N LEU A 161 -1.75 6.53 -5.44
CA LEU A 161 -0.54 5.86 -4.92
C LEU A 161 0.42 6.84 -4.21
N TRP A 162 0.59 8.06 -4.75
CA TRP A 162 1.45 9.07 -4.12
C TRP A 162 0.89 9.58 -2.80
N PHE A 163 -0.43 9.74 -2.70
CA PHE A 163 -1.09 10.09 -1.44
C PHE A 163 -0.94 8.97 -0.42
N PHE A 164 -1.11 7.72 -0.85
CA PHE A 164 -0.89 6.55 -0.02
C PHE A 164 0.53 6.49 0.54
N ASP A 165 1.55 6.64 -0.32
CA ASP A 165 2.93 6.63 0.13
C ASP A 165 3.25 7.85 1.02
N GLY A 166 2.66 9.02 0.73
CA GLY A 166 2.75 10.19 1.61
C GLY A 166 2.18 9.92 3.01
N GLY A 167 1.04 9.24 3.09
CA GLY A 167 0.45 8.81 4.37
C GLY A 167 1.32 7.81 5.11
N TYR A 168 1.86 6.83 4.39
CA TYR A 168 2.78 5.82 4.91
C TYR A 168 4.04 6.47 5.49
N GLU A 169 4.66 7.40 4.76
CA GLU A 169 5.84 8.13 5.21
C GLU A 169 5.56 9.06 6.41
N ALA A 170 4.42 9.76 6.40
CA ALA A 170 3.99 10.63 7.48
C ALA A 170 3.79 9.85 8.79
N ALA A 171 3.11 8.70 8.74
CA ALA A 171 2.93 7.82 9.90
C ALA A 171 4.29 7.36 10.46
N GLY A 172 5.20 6.89 9.61
CA GLY A 172 6.52 6.46 10.07
C GLY A 172 7.36 7.61 10.66
N TRP A 173 7.21 8.83 10.15
CA TRP A 173 7.87 10.00 10.73
C TRP A 173 7.29 10.39 12.10
N ILE A 174 5.96 10.36 12.25
CA ILE A 174 5.28 10.62 13.53
C ILE A 174 5.69 9.56 14.56
N PHE A 175 5.67 8.29 14.18
CA PHE A 175 5.99 7.18 15.07
C PHE A 175 7.42 7.29 15.62
N ARG A 176 8.41 7.51 14.75
CA ARG A 176 9.81 7.71 15.17
C ARG A 176 9.95 8.84 16.20
N ARG A 177 9.30 9.98 15.97
CA ARG A 177 9.38 11.14 16.88
C ARG A 177 8.69 10.92 18.22
N LEU A 178 7.58 10.18 18.24
CA LEU A 178 6.75 10.04 19.46
C LEU A 178 7.10 8.82 20.30
N VAL A 179 7.60 7.75 19.68
CA VAL A 179 7.80 6.46 20.35
C VAL A 179 9.28 6.13 20.54
N ILE A 180 10.15 6.52 19.60
CA ILE A 180 11.59 6.17 19.65
C ILE A 180 12.41 7.31 20.27
N ASP A 181 12.13 8.57 19.92
CA ASP A 181 12.90 9.73 20.38
C ASP A 181 12.43 10.31 21.73
N TYR A 182 11.37 9.76 22.36
CA TYR A 182 10.96 10.17 23.70
C TYR A 182 11.70 9.34 24.76
N PRO A 183 12.49 9.97 25.67
CA PRO A 183 13.11 9.24 26.77
C PRO A 183 11.99 8.71 27.67
N THR A 184 11.96 7.38 27.82
CA THR A 184 11.25 6.76 28.93
C THR A 184 12.03 7.09 30.21
N ASP A 185 11.62 8.15 30.90
CA ASP A 185 12.01 8.41 32.29
C ASP A 185 11.40 7.35 33.23
#